data_AF-A0A9P6U115-F1
#
_entry.id   AF-A0A9P6U115-F1
#
_cell.length_a   1.000
_cell.length_b   1.000
_cell.length_c   1.000
_cell.angle_alpha   90.00
_cell.angle_beta   90.00
_cell.angle_gamma   90.00
#
_symmetry.space_group_name_H-M   'P 1'
#
loop_
_entity.id
_entity.type
_entity.pdbx_description
1 polymer ?
#
loop_
_entity_poly.entity_id
_entity_poly.type
_entity_poly.pdbx_seq_one_letter_code
_entity_poly.pdbx_strand_id
1 'polypeptide(L)'
;MPMTPIPQDQQQVHTISSGASTPSDHPDVKTEPDTTPEAASEEQPSTPSEKPQVLTSLRPGHVLTDRQRRINELRLKFCVRDEFPITQKMIHPDGTLNQEAEVARKWTDKERDLLIKGIEKHGIGHFREISEEFLSAWSGNDLRVKTMRLVGRQNLQLYKDWKGGEAEMARELELNKAIGLKYGAWKAGTLVADDEGMVIKAIAEQWPDQAAKMAGGAGIASSAISADVDTPRSGPDDEDVDMEEDEPLTRNRSSS
;
A
#
# COMPACT_ATOMS: atom_id res chain seq x y z
N MET A 1 43.19 -28.38 -36.35
CA MET A 1 43.03 -28.86 -34.97
C MET A 1 41.84 -29.81 -34.95
N PRO A 2 42.00 -31.06 -34.47
CA PRO A 2 40.96 -32.08 -34.54
C PRO A 2 39.88 -31.85 -33.49
N MET A 3 38.62 -31.93 -33.93
CA MET A 3 37.42 -31.90 -33.11
C MET A 3 37.26 -33.19 -32.31
N THR A 4 36.86 -33.06 -31.04
CA THR A 4 36.45 -34.18 -30.19
C THR A 4 34.96 -34.02 -29.87
N PRO A 5 34.10 -34.96 -30.28
CA PRO A 5 32.68 -34.96 -29.94
C PRO A 5 32.43 -35.57 -28.55
N ILE A 6 31.52 -34.96 -27.78
CA ILE A 6 31.00 -35.44 -26.50
C ILE A 6 29.86 -36.43 -26.78
N PRO A 7 29.81 -37.62 -26.13
CA PRO A 7 28.76 -38.61 -26.38
C PRO A 7 27.41 -38.19 -25.77
N GLN A 8 26.35 -38.36 -26.56
CA GLN A 8 24.98 -38.46 -26.09
C GLN A 8 24.79 -39.81 -25.39
N ASP A 9 24.25 -39.79 -24.18
CA ASP A 9 23.72 -41.01 -23.56
C ASP A 9 22.22 -40.93 -23.35
N GLN A 10 21.60 -42.05 -23.69
CA GLN A 10 20.18 -42.25 -23.88
C GLN A 10 19.48 -42.68 -22.59
N GLN A 11 18.20 -42.31 -22.50
CA GLN A 11 17.06 -43.08 -22.00
C GLN A 11 17.09 -43.58 -20.54
N GLN A 12 16.04 -43.22 -19.79
CA GLN A 12 14.96 -44.20 -19.56
C GLN A 12 13.68 -43.55 -19.02
N VAL A 13 12.59 -43.94 -19.67
CA VAL A 13 11.19 -43.70 -19.33
C VAL A 13 10.74 -44.75 -18.33
N HIS A 14 10.14 -44.35 -17.20
CA HIS A 14 9.39 -45.27 -16.34
C HIS A 14 7.93 -44.84 -16.26
N THR A 15 7.13 -45.61 -16.96
CA THR A 15 5.67 -45.70 -16.88
C THR A 15 5.31 -46.58 -15.67
N ILE A 16 4.47 -46.08 -14.76
CA ILE A 16 3.71 -46.85 -13.77
C ILE A 16 2.30 -46.25 -13.77
N SER A 17 1.31 -46.89 -14.41
CA SER A 17 0.53 -48.07 -13.98
C SER A 17 -0.47 -47.77 -12.86
N SER A 18 -1.72 -47.53 -13.30
CA SER A 18 -3.02 -48.02 -12.80
C SER A 18 -3.24 -48.30 -11.31
N GLY A 19 -4.33 -47.73 -10.78
CA GLY A 19 -5.00 -48.20 -9.58
C GLY A 19 -6.33 -47.46 -9.32
N ALA A 20 -7.41 -48.01 -9.86
CA ALA A 20 -8.79 -47.61 -9.54
C ALA A 20 -9.22 -48.16 -8.17
N SER A 21 -10.10 -47.45 -7.44
CA SER A 21 -11.25 -48.00 -6.69
C SER A 21 -12.03 -46.88 -5.95
N THR A 22 -13.25 -46.63 -6.40
CA THR A 22 -14.43 -46.16 -5.63
C THR A 22 -14.97 -47.28 -4.73
N PRO A 23 -16.14 -47.18 -4.05
CA PRO A 23 -16.82 -46.10 -3.33
C PRO A 23 -17.16 -46.57 -1.88
N SER A 24 -18.01 -45.81 -1.15
CA SER A 24 -18.89 -46.21 -0.02
C SER A 24 -18.68 -45.33 1.20
N ASP A 25 -19.65 -45.06 2.06
CA ASP A 25 -21.11 -45.00 2.04
C ASP A 25 -21.45 -44.42 3.44
N HIS A 26 -22.58 -43.76 3.56
CA HIS A 26 -23.15 -43.18 4.79
C HIS A 26 -23.27 -44.22 5.94
N PRO A 27 -23.48 -43.84 7.25
CA PRO A 27 -24.62 -43.01 7.66
C PRO A 27 -24.50 -42.14 8.94
N ASP A 28 -25.51 -41.26 9.04
CA ASP A 28 -26.16 -40.72 10.24
C ASP A 28 -25.84 -41.38 11.60
N VAL A 29 -25.51 -40.54 12.59
CA VAL A 29 -25.85 -40.79 14.00
C VAL A 29 -26.61 -39.58 14.56
N LYS A 30 -27.86 -39.88 14.90
CA LYS A 30 -28.84 -39.06 15.60
C LYS A 30 -28.42 -38.74 17.05
N THR A 31 -29.17 -37.78 17.59
CA THR A 31 -29.76 -37.72 18.95
C THR A 31 -29.07 -36.75 19.93
N GLU A 32 -29.74 -35.59 20.11
CA GLU A 32 -29.72 -34.77 21.33
C GLU A 32 -30.22 -35.61 22.55
N PRO A 33 -30.06 -35.21 23.83
CA PRO A 33 -30.76 -34.02 24.36
C PRO A 33 -30.03 -33.24 25.47
N ASP A 34 -30.37 -31.95 25.53
CA ASP A 34 -30.83 -31.23 26.73
C ASP A 34 -30.08 -31.43 28.06
N THR A 35 -29.40 -30.37 28.51
CA THR A 35 -29.27 -30.06 29.95
C THR A 35 -29.04 -28.55 30.11
N THR A 36 -30.14 -27.84 30.36
CA THR A 36 -30.13 -26.57 31.14
C THR A 36 -30.46 -26.94 32.58
N PRO A 37 -29.69 -26.46 33.58
CA PRO A 37 -30.17 -25.38 34.44
C PRO A 37 -29.08 -24.30 34.67
N GLU A 38 -29.42 -23.02 34.58
CA GLU A 38 -29.79 -22.19 35.75
C GLU A 38 -28.63 -21.97 36.72
N ALA A 39 -27.95 -20.83 36.58
CA ALA A 39 -27.35 -20.13 37.71
C ALA A 39 -27.22 -18.65 37.34
N ALA A 40 -28.15 -17.86 37.85
CA ALA A 40 -28.03 -16.42 37.96
C ALA A 40 -26.75 -16.08 38.74
N SER A 41 -25.95 -15.17 38.21
CA SER A 41 -24.93 -14.46 38.96
C SER A 41 -25.04 -13.00 38.56
N GLU A 42 -25.55 -12.21 39.51
CA GLU A 42 -25.59 -10.76 39.48
C GLU A 42 -24.17 -10.21 39.26
N GLU A 43 -23.87 -9.74 38.05
CA GLU A 43 -22.75 -8.84 37.83
C GLU A 43 -23.10 -7.47 38.40
N GLN A 44 -22.46 -7.17 39.54
CA GLN A 44 -22.42 -5.84 40.11
C GLN A 44 -21.82 -4.85 39.09
N PRO A 45 -22.42 -3.67 38.85
CA PRO A 45 -21.77 -2.63 38.07
C PRO A 45 -20.56 -2.13 38.86
N SER A 46 -19.37 -2.52 38.41
CA SER A 46 -18.11 -1.97 38.89
C SER A 46 -18.07 -0.49 38.54
N THR A 47 -18.14 0.33 39.57
CA THR A 47 -17.88 1.76 39.49
C THR A 47 -16.45 1.98 39.00
N PRO A 48 -16.22 2.76 37.93
CA PRO A 48 -14.87 3.15 37.57
C PRO A 48 -14.36 4.08 38.67
N SER A 49 -13.44 3.55 39.47
CA SER A 49 -12.66 4.29 40.45
C SER A 49 -11.94 5.44 39.74
N GLU A 50 -12.51 6.63 39.89
CA GLU A 50 -12.02 7.91 39.42
C GLU A 50 -10.71 8.22 40.17
N LYS A 51 -9.60 7.69 39.66
CA LYS A 51 -8.27 8.12 40.09
C LYS A 51 -8.08 9.54 39.55
N PRO A 52 -7.79 10.53 40.40
CA PRO A 52 -7.52 11.89 39.96
C PRO A 52 -6.32 11.84 38.99
N GLN A 53 -6.58 12.18 37.72
CA GLN A 53 -5.54 12.26 36.72
C GLN A 53 -4.57 13.37 37.13
N VAL A 54 -3.32 12.95 37.33
CA VAL A 54 -2.22 13.81 37.74
C VAL A 54 -1.98 14.83 36.63
N LEU A 55 -2.30 16.07 36.96
CA LEU A 55 -2.12 17.28 36.16
C LEU A 55 -0.63 17.62 36.03
N THR A 56 0.15 16.85 35.28
CA THR A 56 1.56 17.18 35.05
C THR A 56 2.05 16.76 33.67
N SER A 57 2.05 17.66 32.69
CA SER A 57 3.10 17.68 31.67
C SER A 57 3.26 19.03 30.97
N LEU A 58 3.28 20.13 31.72
CA LEU A 58 4.06 21.30 31.28
C LEU A 58 5.40 21.21 32.00
N ARG A 59 6.49 21.06 31.24
CA ARG A 59 7.85 21.23 31.78
C ARG A 59 7.90 22.61 32.46
N PRO A 60 8.25 22.70 33.75
CA PRO A 60 8.30 23.99 34.42
C PRO A 60 9.27 24.93 33.70
N GLY A 61 8.77 26.05 33.16
CA GLY A 61 9.59 27.11 32.56
C GLY A 61 9.51 27.32 31.04
N HIS A 62 8.66 26.60 30.30
CA HIS A 62 8.47 26.91 28.87
C HIS A 62 7.48 28.07 28.67
N VAL A 63 7.99 29.24 28.29
CA VAL A 63 7.14 30.39 27.93
C VAL A 63 6.53 30.15 26.54
N LEU A 64 5.20 30.06 26.47
CA LEU A 64 4.49 29.91 25.21
C LEU A 64 4.57 31.21 24.40
N THR A 65 4.93 31.09 23.12
CA THR A 65 4.84 32.20 22.16
C THR A 65 3.38 32.60 21.94
N ASP A 66 3.13 33.85 21.55
CA ASP A 66 1.76 34.33 21.25
C ASP A 66 1.09 33.51 20.15
N ARG A 67 1.87 33.05 19.17
CA ARG A 67 1.41 32.13 18.13
C ARG A 67 0.96 30.80 18.74
N GLN A 68 1.72 30.22 19.66
CA GLN A 68 1.37 28.95 20.28
C GLN A 68 0.11 29.06 21.14
N ARG A 69 -0.04 30.17 21.88
CA ARG A 69 -1.25 30.47 22.65
C ARG A 69 -2.48 30.55 21.75
N ARG A 70 -2.39 31.29 20.64
CA ARG A 70 -3.48 31.38 19.64
C ARG A 70 -3.81 30.02 19.02
N ILE A 71 -2.81 29.19 18.73
CA ILE A 71 -3.03 27.83 18.23
C ILE A 71 -3.77 26.96 19.26
N ASN A 72 -3.37 27.03 20.54
CA ASN A 72 -4.02 26.29 21.62
C ASN A 72 -5.49 26.74 21.79
N GLU A 73 -5.76 28.05 21.75
CA GLU A 73 -7.12 28.60 21.77
C GLU A 73 -7.98 28.11 20.59
N LEU A 74 -7.41 28.10 19.38
CA LEU A 74 -8.11 27.59 18.20
C LEU A 74 -8.43 26.09 18.35
N ARG A 75 -7.53 25.30 18.91
CA ARG A 75 -7.76 23.86 19.15
C ARG A 75 -8.88 23.64 20.17
N LEU A 76 -8.85 24.36 21.29
CA LEU A 76 -9.91 24.25 22.29
C LEU A 76 -11.27 24.65 21.72
N LYS A 77 -11.32 25.70 20.89
CA LYS A 77 -12.58 26.19 20.30
C LYS A 77 -13.14 25.30 19.18
N PHE A 78 -12.28 24.71 18.34
CA PHE A 78 -12.71 24.05 17.11
C PHE A 78 -12.52 22.53 17.09
N CYS A 79 -11.56 22.01 17.86
CA CYS A 79 -11.24 20.57 17.88
C CYS A 79 -11.98 19.82 18.98
N VAL A 80 -12.22 20.43 20.14
CA VAL A 80 -12.99 19.81 21.24
C VAL A 80 -14.47 20.10 21.02
N ARG A 81 -15.29 19.06 20.84
CA ARG A 81 -16.74 19.16 20.66
C ARG A 81 -17.45 18.26 21.64
N ASP A 82 -18.43 18.79 22.35
CA ASP A 82 -19.18 18.05 23.38
C ASP A 82 -19.95 16.87 22.79
N GLU A 83 -20.40 17.00 21.54
CA GLU A 83 -21.09 15.95 20.78
C GLU A 83 -20.19 14.75 20.43
N PHE A 84 -18.86 14.92 20.46
CA PHE A 84 -17.90 13.89 20.08
C PHE A 84 -16.90 13.63 21.22
N PRO A 85 -17.23 12.75 22.18
CA PRO A 85 -16.37 12.44 23.33
C PRO A 85 -14.95 11.98 22.96
N ILE A 86 -14.77 11.40 21.77
CA ILE A 86 -13.45 11.03 21.26
C ILE A 86 -12.52 12.25 21.09
N THR A 87 -13.06 13.42 20.77
CA THR A 87 -12.27 14.64 20.56
C THR A 87 -11.72 15.24 21.86
N GLN A 88 -12.39 14.99 22.99
CA GLN A 88 -11.94 15.41 24.31
C GLN A 88 -10.62 14.74 24.72
N LYS A 89 -10.34 13.54 24.19
CA LYS A 89 -9.09 12.82 24.44
C LYS A 89 -7.93 13.27 23.55
N MET A 90 -8.22 14.05 22.50
CA MET A 90 -7.20 14.49 21.53
C MET A 90 -6.46 15.76 21.96
N ILE A 91 -7.07 16.61 22.77
CA ILE A 91 -6.52 17.91 23.18
C ILE A 91 -6.58 17.97 24.72
N HIS A 92 -5.45 18.27 25.35
CA HIS A 92 -5.41 18.48 26.79
C HIS A 92 -6.15 19.78 27.19
N PRO A 93 -6.58 19.93 28.45
CA PRO A 93 -7.26 21.13 28.93
C PRO A 93 -6.48 22.45 28.72
N ASP A 94 -5.15 22.39 28.54
CA ASP A 94 -4.29 23.54 28.26
C ASP A 94 -4.18 23.89 26.75
N GLY A 95 -4.94 23.19 25.90
CA GLY A 95 -4.96 23.33 24.45
C GLY A 95 -3.78 22.69 23.73
N THR A 96 -2.93 21.96 24.44
CA THR A 96 -1.87 21.16 23.83
C THR A 96 -2.43 19.89 23.22
N LEU A 97 -1.82 19.41 22.14
CA LEU A 97 -2.23 18.18 21.49
C LEU A 97 -1.80 17.00 22.37
N ASN A 98 -2.70 16.06 22.61
CA ASN A 98 -2.34 14.81 23.23
C ASN A 98 -1.44 14.02 22.28
N GLN A 99 -0.13 14.07 22.54
CA GLN A 99 0.90 13.35 21.79
C GLN A 99 1.28 12.04 22.48
N GLU A 100 0.42 11.49 23.34
CA GLU A 100 0.48 10.08 23.72
C GLU A 100 0.18 9.23 22.47
N ALA A 101 1.11 9.27 21.53
CA ALA A 101 1.21 8.31 20.47
C ALA A 101 1.47 6.98 21.17
N GLU A 102 0.55 6.04 21.01
CA GLU A 102 0.86 4.63 21.20
C GLU A 102 2.22 4.39 20.56
N VAL A 103 3.18 3.89 21.35
CA VAL A 103 4.59 3.79 20.95
C VAL A 103 4.65 3.02 19.64
N ALA A 104 4.73 3.76 18.53
CA ALA A 104 4.65 3.18 17.21
C ALA A 104 5.80 2.17 17.09
N ARG A 105 5.46 0.91 16.83
CA ARG A 105 6.45 -0.15 16.71
C ARG A 105 7.49 0.26 15.67
N LYS A 106 8.76 0.22 16.07
CA LYS A 106 9.87 0.56 15.17
C LYS A 106 10.18 -0.63 14.30
N TRP A 107 10.30 -0.38 12.99
CA TRP A 107 10.76 -1.37 12.03
C TRP A 107 12.26 -1.60 12.18
N THR A 108 12.66 -2.85 12.45
CA THR A 108 14.04 -3.26 12.73
C THR A 108 14.60 -4.17 11.66
N ASP A 109 15.93 -4.36 11.64
CA ASP A 109 16.58 -5.29 10.71
C ASP A 109 16.09 -6.73 10.88
N LYS A 110 15.78 -7.16 12.10
CA LYS A 110 15.22 -8.49 12.37
C LYS A 110 13.89 -8.71 11.63
N GLU A 111 13.02 -7.69 11.64
CA GLU A 111 11.73 -7.75 10.95
C GLU A 111 11.90 -7.70 9.44
N ARG A 112 12.91 -6.96 8.96
CA ARG A 112 13.31 -6.97 7.55
C ARG A 112 13.74 -8.36 7.10
N ASP A 113 14.59 -9.04 7.86
CA ASP A 113 15.11 -10.36 7.51
C ASP A 113 13.99 -11.42 7.56
N LEU A 114 13.05 -11.30 8.52
CA LEU A 114 11.84 -12.14 8.58
C LEU A 114 10.91 -11.91 7.38
N LEU A 115 10.77 -10.66 6.93
CA LEU A 115 9.99 -10.35 5.72
C LEU A 115 10.62 -11.00 4.48
N ILE A 116 11.95 -10.93 4.33
CA ILE A 116 12.66 -11.57 3.22
C ILE A 116 12.42 -13.08 3.24
N LYS A 117 12.56 -13.73 4.40
CA LYS A 117 12.25 -15.17 4.55
C LYS A 117 10.80 -15.51 4.21
N GLY A 118 9.85 -14.67 4.63
CA GLY A 118 8.45 -14.84 4.29
C GLY A 118 8.20 -14.74 2.79
N ILE A 119 8.84 -13.79 2.11
CA ILE A 119 8.75 -13.61 0.65
C ILE A 119 9.40 -14.78 -0.09
N GLU A 120 10.55 -15.26 0.37
CA GLU A 120 11.20 -16.43 -0.20
C GLU A 120 10.31 -17.68 -0.11
N LYS A 121 9.60 -17.85 1.02
CA LYS A 121 8.70 -18.99 1.24
C LYS A 121 7.38 -18.88 0.48
N HIS A 122 6.65 -17.79 0.67
CA HIS A 122 5.27 -17.63 0.19
C HIS A 122 5.19 -16.87 -1.13
N GLY A 123 6.07 -15.90 -1.35
CA GLY A 123 6.07 -15.02 -2.51
C GLY A 123 5.42 -13.66 -2.26
N ILE A 124 5.71 -12.69 -3.11
CA ILE A 124 5.11 -11.36 -3.04
C ILE A 124 3.62 -11.44 -3.45
N GLY A 125 2.75 -10.94 -2.58
CA GLY A 125 1.28 -11.01 -2.74
C GLY A 125 0.58 -11.76 -1.61
N HIS A 126 1.30 -12.70 -0.96
CA HIS A 126 0.81 -13.53 0.15
C HIS A 126 1.14 -12.92 1.51
N PHE A 127 0.81 -11.63 1.68
CA PHE A 127 1.19 -10.88 2.89
C PHE A 127 0.43 -11.33 4.14
N ARG A 128 -0.71 -11.99 3.99
CA ARG A 128 -1.49 -12.49 5.12
C ARG A 128 -0.77 -13.69 5.76
N GLU A 129 -0.33 -14.60 4.92
CA GLU A 129 0.42 -15.81 5.27
C GLU A 129 1.78 -15.44 5.89
N ILE A 130 2.47 -14.45 5.32
CA ILE A 130 3.72 -13.92 5.87
C ILE A 130 3.51 -13.29 7.25
N SER A 131 2.43 -12.52 7.42
CA SER A 131 2.09 -11.94 8.73
C SER A 131 1.79 -13.03 9.74
N GLU A 132 0.93 -14.00 9.42
CA GLU A 132 0.56 -15.08 10.34
C GLU A 132 1.77 -15.91 10.81
N GLU A 133 2.73 -16.19 9.92
CA GLU A 133 3.87 -17.06 10.23
C GLU A 133 5.08 -16.31 10.82
N PHE A 134 5.46 -15.16 10.25
CA PHE A 134 6.73 -14.50 10.57
C PHE A 134 6.56 -13.17 11.30
N LEU A 135 5.47 -12.45 11.04
CA LEU A 135 5.31 -11.05 11.44
C LEU A 135 3.87 -10.76 11.91
N SER A 136 3.41 -11.50 12.92
CA SER A 136 2.02 -11.46 13.41
C SER A 136 1.61 -10.10 13.98
N ALA A 137 2.62 -9.31 14.31
CA ALA A 137 2.49 -7.99 14.89
C ALA A 137 2.35 -6.88 13.81
N TRP A 138 2.49 -7.21 12.53
CA TRP A 138 2.42 -6.28 11.40
C TRP A 138 1.25 -6.65 10.51
N SER A 139 0.47 -5.64 10.08
CA SER A 139 -0.63 -5.89 9.15
C SER A 139 -0.08 -6.24 7.76
N GLY A 140 -0.85 -7.02 6.97
CA GLY A 140 -0.47 -7.34 5.60
C GLY A 140 -0.27 -6.08 4.72
N ASN A 141 -0.97 -5.00 5.02
CA ASN A 141 -0.78 -3.71 4.34
C ASN A 141 0.56 -3.06 4.70
N ASP A 142 0.97 -3.10 5.98
CA ASP A 142 2.29 -2.61 6.38
C ASP A 142 3.39 -3.40 5.68
N LEU A 143 3.28 -4.73 5.68
CA LEU A 143 4.22 -5.61 4.99
C LEU A 143 4.31 -5.28 3.51
N ARG A 144 3.17 -5.05 2.83
CA ARG A 144 3.16 -4.60 1.44
C ARG A 144 3.96 -3.32 1.23
N VAL A 145 3.78 -2.31 2.07
CA VAL A 145 4.52 -1.04 1.97
C VAL A 145 6.02 -1.24 2.25
N LYS A 146 6.37 -2.13 3.20
CA LYS A 146 7.78 -2.48 3.46
C LYS A 146 8.41 -3.21 2.27
N THR A 147 7.69 -4.14 1.65
CA THR A 147 8.14 -4.85 0.45
C THR A 147 8.33 -3.90 -0.73
N MET A 148 7.47 -2.90 -0.92
CA MET A 148 7.66 -1.87 -1.95
C MET A 148 9.02 -1.17 -1.80
N ARG A 149 9.40 -0.82 -0.56
CA ARG A 149 10.70 -0.18 -0.28
C ARG A 149 11.87 -1.15 -0.41
N LEU A 150 11.66 -2.43 -0.10
CA LEU A 150 12.69 -3.46 -0.16
C LEU A 150 13.07 -3.80 -1.60
N VAL A 151 12.09 -3.92 -2.48
CA VAL A 151 12.26 -4.16 -3.93
C VAL A 151 12.56 -2.86 -4.69
N GLY A 152 12.28 -1.70 -4.08
CA GLY A 152 12.46 -0.41 -4.73
C GLY A 152 11.37 -0.08 -5.75
N ARG A 153 10.13 -0.54 -5.56
CA ARG A 153 9.04 -0.33 -6.52
C ARG A 153 7.69 -0.18 -5.85
N GLN A 154 6.92 0.81 -6.30
CA GLN A 154 5.59 1.06 -5.74
C GLN A 154 4.57 0.01 -6.21
N ASN A 155 4.57 -0.33 -7.50
CA ASN A 155 3.65 -1.33 -8.04
C ASN A 155 4.24 -2.74 -7.96
N LEU A 156 3.67 -3.59 -7.10
CA LEU A 156 4.09 -4.97 -6.90
C LEU A 156 3.36 -5.99 -7.79
N GLN A 157 2.44 -5.58 -8.68
CA GLN A 157 1.64 -6.52 -9.49
C GLN A 157 2.50 -7.44 -10.37
N LEU A 158 3.63 -6.94 -10.88
CA LEU A 158 4.58 -7.75 -11.64
C LEU A 158 5.27 -8.81 -10.78
N TYR A 159 5.46 -8.52 -9.50
CA TYR A 159 6.04 -9.48 -8.57
C TYR A 159 5.00 -10.44 -7.98
N LYS A 160 3.77 -10.51 -8.51
CA LYS A 160 2.77 -11.45 -7.98
C LYS A 160 3.31 -12.88 -8.04
N ASP A 161 3.30 -13.56 -6.90
CA ASP A 161 3.81 -14.92 -6.68
C ASP A 161 5.34 -15.06 -6.86
N TRP A 162 6.06 -13.96 -7.11
CA TRP A 162 7.51 -13.98 -7.23
C TRP A 162 8.17 -14.23 -5.88
N LYS A 163 9.18 -15.09 -5.89
CA LYS A 163 9.97 -15.49 -4.72
C LYS A 163 11.43 -15.17 -5.00
N GLY A 164 12.08 -14.53 -4.05
CA GLY A 164 13.50 -14.23 -4.12
C GLY A 164 14.05 -14.00 -2.73
N GLY A 165 15.32 -14.39 -2.53
CA GLY A 165 16.03 -14.18 -1.30
C GLY A 165 16.61 -12.76 -1.23
N GLU A 166 17.52 -12.55 -0.28
CA GLU A 166 18.14 -11.24 -0.04
C GLU A 166 18.92 -10.72 -1.27
N ALA A 167 19.66 -11.60 -1.95
CA ALA A 167 20.48 -11.23 -3.10
C ALA A 167 19.63 -10.82 -4.30
N GLU A 168 18.58 -11.56 -4.62
CA GLU A 168 17.65 -11.23 -5.70
C GLU A 168 16.90 -9.94 -5.40
N MET A 169 16.49 -9.73 -4.15
CA MET A 169 15.84 -8.50 -3.71
C MET A 169 16.76 -7.28 -3.87
N ALA A 170 18.03 -7.39 -3.46
CA ALA A 170 19.00 -6.32 -3.63
C ALA A 170 19.25 -6.00 -5.10
N ARG A 171 19.34 -7.04 -5.95
CA ARG A 171 19.48 -6.88 -7.40
C ARG A 171 18.28 -6.14 -8.00
N GLU A 172 17.05 -6.53 -7.64
CA GLU A 172 15.83 -5.86 -8.12
C GLU A 172 15.77 -4.41 -7.65
N LEU A 173 16.17 -4.12 -6.41
CA LEU A 173 16.28 -2.76 -5.88
C LEU A 173 17.23 -1.90 -6.73
N GLU A 174 18.41 -2.42 -7.04
CA GLU A 174 19.40 -1.71 -7.86
C GLU A 174 18.90 -1.46 -9.29
N LEU A 175 18.26 -2.46 -9.91
CA LEU A 175 17.69 -2.35 -11.25
C LEU A 175 16.56 -1.31 -11.29
N ASN A 176 15.61 -1.39 -10.35
CA ASN A 176 14.51 -0.44 -10.25
C ASN A 176 15.02 0.99 -9.96
N LYS A 177 16.06 1.10 -9.13
CA LYS A 177 16.74 2.38 -8.87
C LYS A 177 17.39 2.95 -10.11
N ALA A 178 18.09 2.13 -10.90
CA ALA A 178 18.72 2.58 -12.15
C ALA A 178 17.68 3.11 -13.15
N ILE A 179 16.56 2.40 -13.34
CA ILE A 179 15.45 2.84 -14.19
C ILE A 179 14.86 4.16 -13.67
N GLY A 180 14.59 4.22 -12.36
CA GLY A 180 14.00 5.41 -11.74
C GLY A 180 14.90 6.64 -11.82
N LEU A 181 16.21 6.48 -11.70
CA LEU A 181 17.17 7.57 -11.88
C LEU A 181 17.29 8.01 -13.35
N LYS A 182 17.24 7.06 -14.29
CA LYS A 182 17.32 7.35 -15.73
C LYS A 182 16.15 8.21 -16.23
N TYR A 183 14.94 7.95 -15.74
CA TYR A 183 13.72 8.64 -16.18
C TYR A 183 13.13 9.63 -15.14
N GLY A 184 13.86 9.95 -14.07
CA GLY A 184 13.37 10.87 -13.03
C GLY A 184 12.17 10.36 -12.22
N ALA A 185 11.92 9.05 -12.22
CA ALA A 185 10.77 8.39 -11.60
C ALA A 185 11.08 7.74 -10.23
N TRP A 186 12.29 7.97 -9.68
CA TRP A 186 12.67 7.49 -8.35
C TRP A 186 12.20 8.45 -7.25
N LYS A 187 11.18 8.07 -6.48
CA LYS A 187 10.58 8.91 -5.42
C LYS A 187 10.48 8.13 -4.12
N ALA A 188 10.91 8.73 -3.01
CA ALA A 188 10.84 8.14 -1.67
C ALA A 188 11.43 6.70 -1.56
N GLY A 189 12.45 6.40 -2.35
CA GLY A 189 13.10 5.08 -2.35
C GLY A 189 12.37 4.00 -3.17
N THR A 190 11.43 4.39 -4.04
CA THR A 190 10.75 3.45 -4.94
C THR A 190 10.61 4.02 -6.36
N LEU A 191 10.56 3.11 -7.32
CA LEU A 191 10.21 3.38 -8.71
C LEU A 191 8.69 3.61 -8.82
N VAL A 192 8.31 4.78 -9.33
CA VAL A 192 6.94 5.21 -9.59
C VAL A 192 6.70 5.21 -11.10
N ALA A 193 5.44 5.15 -11.54
CA ALA A 193 5.09 5.33 -12.95
C ALA A 193 5.43 6.76 -13.42
N ASP A 194 5.84 6.89 -14.67
CA ASP A 194 5.99 8.16 -15.37
C ASP A 194 4.79 8.40 -16.30
N ASP A 195 4.48 9.67 -16.54
CA ASP A 195 3.34 10.06 -17.40
C ASP A 195 3.61 9.74 -18.88
N GLU A 196 4.88 9.62 -19.27
CA GLU A 196 5.33 9.33 -20.63
C GLU A 196 5.39 7.82 -20.95
N GLY A 197 5.16 6.96 -19.95
CA GLY A 197 5.18 5.50 -20.08
C GLY A 197 6.56 4.88 -20.39
N MET A 198 7.65 5.64 -20.27
CA MET A 198 9.03 5.19 -20.50
C MET A 198 9.49 4.18 -19.44
N VAL A 199 9.02 4.33 -18.19
CA VAL A 199 9.27 3.36 -17.13
C VAL A 199 8.66 2.02 -17.51
N ILE A 200 7.39 2.00 -17.95
CA ILE A 200 6.69 0.78 -18.37
C ILE A 200 7.43 0.08 -19.52
N LYS A 201 7.91 0.84 -20.53
CA LYS A 201 8.70 0.28 -21.63
C LYS A 201 10.01 -0.34 -21.16
N ALA A 202 10.76 0.35 -20.30
CA ALA A 202 12.02 -0.17 -19.74
C ALA A 202 11.81 -1.44 -18.89
N ILE A 203 10.71 -1.48 -18.13
CA ILE A 203 10.31 -2.67 -17.39
C ILE A 203 9.98 -3.83 -18.34
N ALA A 204 9.27 -3.56 -19.43
CA ALA A 204 8.86 -4.59 -20.37
C ALA A 204 10.05 -5.23 -21.09
N GLU A 205 11.09 -4.45 -21.37
CA GLU A 205 12.37 -4.94 -21.88
C GLU A 205 13.08 -5.86 -20.87
N GLN A 206 12.99 -5.53 -19.58
CA GLN A 206 13.59 -6.32 -18.50
C GLN A 206 12.82 -7.62 -18.18
N TRP A 207 11.49 -7.59 -18.28
CA TRP A 207 10.58 -8.70 -17.94
C TRP A 207 9.58 -8.96 -19.08
N PRO A 208 10.03 -9.47 -20.24
CA PRO A 208 9.17 -9.63 -21.41
C PRO A 208 7.96 -10.53 -21.12
N ASP A 209 8.15 -11.62 -20.37
CA ASP A 209 7.10 -12.60 -20.06
C ASP A 209 6.01 -12.07 -19.12
N GLN A 210 6.36 -11.14 -18.22
CA GLN A 210 5.40 -10.55 -17.28
C GLN A 210 4.74 -9.28 -17.82
N ALA A 211 5.41 -8.54 -18.71
CA ALA A 211 4.84 -7.37 -19.35
C ALA A 211 3.62 -7.72 -20.21
N ALA A 212 3.65 -8.87 -20.89
CA ALA A 212 2.51 -9.40 -21.63
C ALA A 212 1.27 -9.63 -20.73
N LYS A 213 1.46 -10.08 -19.48
CA LYS A 213 0.37 -10.26 -18.50
C LYS A 213 -0.23 -8.93 -18.04
N MET A 214 0.56 -7.87 -17.92
CA MET A 214 0.08 -6.53 -17.55
C MET A 214 -0.70 -5.86 -18.69
N ALA A 215 -0.26 -6.03 -19.94
CA ALA A 215 -0.97 -5.53 -21.11
C ALA A 215 -2.35 -6.19 -21.29
N GLY A 216 -2.49 -7.47 -20.93
CA GLY A 216 -3.77 -8.19 -20.96
C GLY A 216 -4.72 -7.89 -19.78
N GLY A 217 -4.24 -7.27 -18.70
CA GLY A 217 -5.04 -6.94 -17.51
C GLY A 217 -5.59 -5.52 -17.49
N ALA A 218 -5.09 -4.64 -18.35
CA ALA A 218 -5.61 -3.29 -18.53
C ALA A 218 -6.78 -3.29 -19.54
N GLY A 219 -7.91 -3.87 -19.11
CA GLY A 219 -9.22 -3.60 -19.72
C GLY A 219 -9.68 -2.18 -19.43
N ILE A 220 -8.91 -1.19 -19.90
CA ILE A 220 -9.37 0.17 -20.16
C ILE A 220 -9.57 0.23 -21.67
N ALA A 221 -10.82 0.44 -22.06
CA ALA A 221 -11.29 0.50 -23.43
C ALA A 221 -10.40 1.40 -24.29
N SER A 222 -9.48 0.79 -25.03
CA SER A 222 -9.02 1.36 -26.30
C SER A 222 -10.13 1.09 -27.29
N SER A 223 -11.13 1.98 -27.28
CA SER A 223 -12.10 2.04 -28.39
C SER A 223 -11.29 2.36 -29.64
N ALA A 224 -11.23 1.36 -30.51
CA ALA A 224 -10.51 1.41 -31.76
C ALA A 224 -10.93 2.64 -32.57
N ILE A 225 -9.95 3.51 -32.83
CA ILE A 225 -10.03 4.50 -33.89
C ILE A 225 -9.85 3.70 -35.17
N SER A 226 -10.97 3.21 -35.71
CA SER A 226 -11.02 2.72 -37.08
C SER A 226 -10.98 3.93 -38.01
N ALA A 227 -9.93 3.99 -38.81
CA ALA A 227 -9.89 4.81 -40.01
C ALA A 227 -10.92 4.31 -41.04
N ASP A 228 -11.30 5.22 -41.93
CA ASP A 228 -12.12 5.05 -43.14
C ASP A 228 -13.66 5.08 -42.97
N VAL A 229 -14.26 6.26 -43.15
CA VAL A 229 -15.01 6.57 -44.39
C VAL A 229 -15.48 8.03 -44.41
N ASP A 230 -15.13 8.67 -45.53
CA ASP A 230 -15.55 9.93 -46.12
C ASP A 230 -17.05 10.28 -45.93
N THR A 231 -17.35 11.46 -45.40
CA THR A 231 -18.61 12.18 -45.66
C THR A 231 -18.40 13.68 -45.46
N PRO A 232 -18.46 14.52 -46.51
CA PRO A 232 -18.46 15.97 -46.35
C PRO A 232 -19.88 16.39 -45.96
N ARG A 233 -20.05 16.94 -44.75
CA ARG A 233 -21.29 17.62 -44.39
C ARG A 233 -21.00 19.03 -43.92
N SER A 234 -21.39 19.95 -44.80
CA SER A 234 -21.46 21.39 -44.64
C SER A 234 -22.01 21.82 -43.29
N GLY A 235 -21.56 22.99 -42.84
CA GLY A 235 -21.90 23.67 -41.59
C GLY A 235 -23.39 23.92 -41.35
N PRO A 236 -23.69 24.59 -40.23
CA PRO A 236 -23.58 26.04 -40.29
C PRO A 236 -22.74 26.66 -39.17
N ASP A 237 -22.27 27.85 -39.49
CA ASP A 237 -21.84 28.94 -38.63
C ASP A 237 -22.57 28.99 -37.29
N ASP A 238 -21.85 29.29 -36.20
CA ASP A 238 -22.33 30.23 -35.17
C ASP A 238 -21.23 30.49 -34.11
N GLU A 239 -20.70 31.70 -34.22
CA GLU A 239 -20.32 32.64 -33.16
C GLU A 239 -18.94 32.51 -32.48
N ASP A 240 -18.04 33.31 -33.04
CA ASP A 240 -16.90 33.97 -32.41
C ASP A 240 -17.27 34.55 -31.02
N VAL A 241 -16.77 33.93 -29.96
CA VAL A 241 -16.71 34.57 -28.63
C VAL A 241 -15.42 35.37 -28.56
N ASP A 242 -15.53 36.63 -28.96
CA ASP A 242 -14.53 37.68 -28.83
C ASP A 242 -14.26 37.91 -27.33
N MET A 243 -13.16 37.34 -26.83
CA MET A 243 -12.74 37.50 -25.43
C MET A 243 -11.91 38.79 -25.36
N GLU A 244 -12.58 39.91 -25.11
CA GLU A 244 -11.97 41.24 -24.94
C GLU A 244 -10.77 41.18 -23.96
N GLU A 245 -9.64 41.68 -24.45
CA GLU A 245 -8.40 41.86 -23.69
C GLU A 245 -8.59 42.98 -22.64
N ASP A 246 -8.56 42.61 -21.36
CA ASP A 246 -8.48 43.55 -20.25
C ASP A 246 -7.10 44.22 -20.22
N GLU A 247 -7.04 45.49 -20.62
CA GLU A 247 -5.82 46.32 -20.54
C GLU A 247 -5.38 46.58 -19.09
N PRO A 248 -4.07 46.48 -18.77
CA PRO A 248 -3.56 46.95 -17.49
C PRO A 248 -3.41 48.48 -17.48
N LEU A 249 -4.25 49.14 -16.69
CA LEU A 249 -4.12 50.56 -16.32
C LEU A 249 -2.74 50.85 -15.73
N THR A 250 -1.91 51.53 -16.51
CA THR A 250 -0.65 52.14 -16.05
C THR A 250 -0.96 53.31 -15.12
N ARG A 251 -0.70 53.16 -13.81
CA ARG A 251 -0.68 54.30 -12.89
C ARG A 251 0.75 54.77 -12.68
N ASN A 252 1.12 55.69 -13.55
CA ASN A 252 2.26 56.58 -13.38
C ASN A 252 1.86 57.71 -12.42
N ARG A 253 2.54 57.88 -11.30
CA ARG A 253 2.58 59.19 -10.63
C ARG A 253 3.88 59.39 -9.86
N SER A 254 4.77 60.12 -10.52
CA SER A 254 5.93 60.79 -9.94
C SER A 254 5.50 61.95 -9.03
N SER A 255 6.31 62.15 -7.98
CA SER A 255 6.78 63.43 -7.42
C SER A 255 5.78 64.51 -7.01
N SER A 256 5.69 64.77 -5.70
CA SER A 256 6.31 65.95 -5.04
C SER A 256 6.15 65.84 -3.53
#